data_AF-A0A3D1BSW3-F1
#
_entry.id   AF-A0A3D1BSW3-F1
#
_cell.length_a   1.000
_cell.length_b   1.000
_cell.length_c   1.000
_cell.angle_alpha   90.00
_cell.angle_beta   90.00
_cell.angle_gamma   90.00
#
_symmetry.space_group_name_H-M   'P 1'
#
loop_
_entity.id
_entity.type
_entity.pdbx_description
1 polymer ?
#
loop_
_entity_poly.entity_id
_entity_poly.type
_entity_poly.pdbx_seq_one_letter_code
_entity_poly.pdbx_strand_id
1 'polypeptide(L)'
;MEMKESNIDFVVGPIENYEDGLFGYKAAHESFVLVKDPDWSAKLAKFNAMLTDLQAGLPVTGEYKSEKPGTDADMNVYYALYYAGDCNAGSKTIAINLPNDPEIHLAVGSRKLQLRNAMEAKFNKILLPIASMLIDESQREHITFNAFFENTTFHEVSHGMGIKNTINGKGTVREALKEQYSALEEAKADIMGLYLVTRLYE
;
A
#
# COMPACT_ATOMS: atom_id res chain seq x y z
N MET A 1 -15.53 -3.70 6.28
CA MET A 1 -15.74 -2.41 5.57
C MET A 1 -16.45 -1.37 6.43
N GLU A 2 -17.54 -1.72 7.13
CA GLU A 2 -18.32 -0.76 7.93
C GLU A 2 -17.72 -0.41 9.31
N MET A 3 -16.77 -1.21 9.81
CA MET A 3 -16.14 -0.99 11.11
C MET A 3 -15.15 0.18 11.05
N LYS A 4 -15.63 1.41 11.34
CA LYS A 4 -14.82 2.65 11.30
C LYS A 4 -14.43 3.20 12.67
N GLU A 5 -15.25 2.94 13.69
CA GLU A 5 -15.09 3.52 15.04
C GLU A 5 -14.26 2.65 16.00
N SER A 6 -14.10 1.35 15.70
CA SER A 6 -13.34 0.46 16.56
C SER A 6 -11.84 0.70 16.43
N ASN A 7 -11.16 0.78 17.57
CA ASN A 7 -9.69 0.79 17.62
C ASN A 7 -9.07 -0.60 17.55
N ILE A 8 -9.87 -1.67 17.58
CA ILE A 8 -9.40 -3.03 17.38
C ILE A 8 -9.91 -3.50 16.02
N ASP A 9 -9.00 -4.01 15.20
CA ASP A 9 -9.32 -4.69 13.95
C ASP A 9 -9.01 -6.18 14.06
N PHE A 10 -9.93 -7.00 13.57
CA PHE A 10 -9.73 -8.43 13.48
C PHE A 10 -10.02 -8.85 12.04
N VAL A 11 -8.94 -9.01 11.28
CA VAL A 11 -8.99 -9.49 9.91
C VAL A 11 -8.79 -11.00 9.99
N VAL A 12 -9.74 -11.79 9.48
CA VAL A 12 -9.67 -13.25 9.50
C VAL A 12 -10.46 -13.84 8.34
N GLY A 13 -9.92 -14.89 7.73
CA GLY A 13 -10.63 -15.67 6.72
C GLY A 13 -9.67 -16.28 5.70
N PRO A 14 -10.20 -16.89 4.63
CA PRO A 14 -9.44 -17.19 3.44
C PRO A 14 -9.21 -15.89 2.63
N ILE A 15 -7.97 -15.44 2.49
CA ILE A 15 -7.66 -14.09 1.97
C ILE A 15 -6.78 -14.15 0.73
N GLU A 16 -5.52 -14.53 0.89
CA GLU A 16 -4.53 -14.52 -0.19
C GLU A 16 -4.47 -15.88 -0.90
N ASN A 17 -4.17 -15.88 -2.19
CA ASN A 17 -4.16 -17.08 -3.04
C ASN A 17 -2.75 -17.49 -3.51
N TYR A 18 -1.70 -16.89 -2.94
CA TYR A 18 -0.31 -17.11 -3.36
C TYR A 18 0.17 -18.54 -3.12
N GLU A 19 -0.38 -19.23 -2.12
CA GLU A 19 -0.05 -20.63 -1.82
C GLU A 19 -0.55 -21.61 -2.89
N ASP A 20 -1.57 -21.22 -3.68
CA ASP A 20 -1.97 -21.96 -4.88
C ASP A 20 -1.02 -21.65 -6.04
N GLY A 21 0.17 -22.26 -5.99
CA GLY A 21 1.20 -22.14 -7.02
C GLY A 21 0.87 -22.78 -8.37
N LEU A 22 -0.32 -23.37 -8.54
CA LEU A 22 -0.76 -23.94 -9.81
C LEU A 22 -1.66 -22.98 -10.58
N PHE A 23 -2.76 -22.53 -9.97
CA PHE A 23 -3.75 -21.68 -10.64
C PHE A 23 -4.00 -20.33 -9.95
N GLY A 24 -3.59 -20.17 -8.69
CA GLY A 24 -3.91 -18.98 -7.90
C GLY A 24 -5.42 -18.82 -7.63
N TYR A 25 -6.18 -19.90 -7.53
CA TYR A 25 -7.63 -19.86 -7.32
C TYR A 25 -8.02 -20.07 -5.86
N LYS A 26 -7.20 -20.80 -5.09
CA LYS A 26 -7.54 -21.17 -3.71
C LYS A 26 -6.92 -20.17 -2.73
N ALA A 27 -7.78 -19.51 -1.96
CA ALA A 27 -7.33 -18.63 -0.89
C ALA A 27 -6.96 -19.43 0.38
N ALA A 28 -5.84 -19.07 0.98
CA ALA A 28 -5.31 -19.60 2.23
C ALA A 28 -5.89 -18.83 3.43
N HIS A 29 -6.06 -19.52 4.56
CA HIS A 29 -6.55 -18.89 5.79
C HIS A 29 -5.45 -18.07 6.46
N GLU A 30 -5.80 -16.86 6.88
CA GLU A 30 -4.95 -16.02 7.69
C GLU A 30 -5.75 -15.18 8.68
N SER A 31 -5.04 -14.60 9.65
CA SER A 31 -5.63 -13.73 10.65
C SER A 31 -4.64 -12.71 11.20
N PHE A 32 -5.17 -11.53 11.50
CA PHE A 32 -4.47 -10.42 12.13
C PHE A 32 -5.32 -9.85 13.25
N VAL A 33 -4.72 -9.70 14.43
CA VAL A 33 -5.29 -8.88 15.52
C VAL A 33 -4.52 -7.57 15.56
N LEU A 34 -5.23 -6.47 15.30
CA LEU A 34 -4.63 -5.15 15.09
C LEU A 34 -5.20 -4.13 16.07
N VAL A 35 -4.38 -3.17 16.47
CA VAL A 35 -4.80 -1.99 17.24
C VAL A 35 -4.49 -0.73 16.44
N LYS A 36 -5.50 0.11 16.21
CA LYS A 36 -5.41 1.34 15.42
C LYS A 36 -4.54 2.38 16.13
N ASP A 37 -3.68 3.06 15.37
CA ASP A 37 -2.99 4.28 15.77
C ASP A 37 -3.85 5.48 15.32
N PRO A 38 -4.62 6.12 16.22
CA PRO A 38 -5.55 7.17 15.84
C PRO A 38 -4.84 8.42 15.32
N ASP A 39 -3.67 8.75 15.87
CA ASP A 39 -2.93 9.96 15.52
C ASP A 39 -2.36 9.86 14.11
N TRP A 40 -1.74 8.72 13.78
CA TRP A 40 -1.24 8.48 12.42
C TRP A 40 -2.37 8.29 11.41
N SER A 41 -3.43 7.59 11.78
CA SER A 41 -4.60 7.43 10.91
C SER A 41 -5.23 8.78 10.57
N ALA A 42 -5.32 9.70 11.53
CA ALA A 42 -5.80 11.07 11.28
C ALA A 42 -4.88 11.87 10.32
N LYS A 43 -3.56 11.62 10.35
CA LYS A 43 -2.64 12.21 9.36
C LYS A 43 -2.90 11.66 7.95
N LEU A 44 -3.09 10.35 7.82
CA LEU A 44 -3.40 9.73 6.51
C LEU A 44 -4.72 10.23 5.93
N ALA A 45 -5.75 10.42 6.76
CA ALA A 45 -7.02 10.98 6.32
C ALA A 45 -6.86 12.37 5.67
N LYS A 46 -5.93 13.20 6.15
CA LYS A 46 -5.63 14.50 5.53
C LYS A 46 -5.03 14.33 4.13
N PHE A 47 -4.14 13.36 3.93
CA PHE A 47 -3.55 13.09 2.62
C PHE A 47 -4.57 12.54 1.62
N ASN A 48 -5.50 11.71 2.08
CA ASN A 48 -6.59 11.23 1.22
C ASN A 48 -7.41 12.37 0.61
N ALA A 49 -7.64 13.45 1.37
CA ALA A 49 -8.34 14.63 0.87
C ALA A 49 -7.57 15.36 -0.25
N MET A 50 -6.26 15.15 -0.37
CA MET A 50 -5.40 15.80 -1.36
C MET A 50 -5.20 14.97 -2.64
N LEU A 51 -5.66 13.71 -2.69
CA LEU A 51 -5.37 12.79 -3.80
C LEU A 51 -5.86 13.29 -5.17
N THR A 52 -7.01 13.96 -5.20
CA THR A 52 -7.55 14.52 -6.46
C THR A 52 -6.61 15.58 -7.03
N ASP A 53 -6.09 16.47 -6.18
CA ASP A 53 -5.17 17.54 -6.61
C ASP A 53 -3.81 16.95 -6.99
N LEU A 54 -3.32 15.95 -6.25
CA LEU A 54 -2.08 15.25 -6.55
C LEU A 54 -2.16 14.49 -7.89
N GLN A 55 -3.31 13.87 -8.20
CA GLN A 55 -3.56 13.23 -9.50
C GLN A 55 -3.52 14.26 -10.65
N ALA A 56 -4.18 15.40 -10.49
CA ALA A 56 -4.13 16.49 -11.47
C ALA A 56 -2.71 17.07 -11.63
N GLY A 57 -1.92 17.03 -10.55
CA GLY A 57 -0.53 17.48 -10.50
C GLY A 57 0.49 16.56 -11.18
N LEU A 58 0.12 15.30 -11.50
CA LEU A 58 1.07 14.31 -12.03
C LEU A 58 1.89 14.84 -13.22
N PRO A 59 3.20 14.53 -13.31
CA PRO A 59 4.09 15.08 -14.34
C PRO A 59 3.97 14.35 -15.69
N VAL A 60 2.74 14.23 -16.20
CA VAL A 60 2.38 13.54 -17.45
C VAL A 60 1.46 14.41 -18.30
N THR A 61 1.22 14.05 -19.56
CA THR A 61 0.23 14.75 -20.41
C THR A 61 -1.18 14.57 -19.84
N GLY A 62 -2.07 15.53 -20.16
CA GLY A 62 -3.40 15.60 -19.53
C GLY A 62 -4.27 14.35 -19.70
N GLU A 63 -4.11 13.62 -20.80
CA GLU A 63 -4.84 12.37 -21.07
C GLU A 63 -4.60 11.29 -20.01
N TYR A 64 -3.39 11.22 -19.44
CA TYR A 64 -3.01 10.27 -18.40
C TYR A 64 -3.39 10.71 -16.98
N LYS A 65 -4.08 11.85 -16.83
CA LYS A 65 -4.58 12.37 -15.55
C LYS A 65 -6.09 12.24 -15.39
N SER A 66 -6.75 11.63 -16.38
CA SER A 66 -8.21 11.61 -16.51
C SER A 66 -8.91 10.79 -15.44
N GLU A 67 -8.24 9.78 -14.87
CA GLU A 67 -8.80 8.99 -13.78
C GLU A 67 -8.81 9.77 -12.47
N LYS A 68 -9.86 9.54 -11.68
CA LYS A 68 -10.01 10.10 -10.34
C LYS A 68 -9.68 9.01 -9.32
N PRO A 69 -8.70 9.22 -8.43
CA PRO A 69 -8.45 8.30 -7.33
C PRO A 69 -9.71 8.14 -6.48
N GLY A 70 -9.97 6.92 -6.02
CA GLY A 70 -11.02 6.70 -5.04
C GLY A 70 -10.68 7.41 -3.73
N THR A 71 -11.47 8.40 -3.33
CA THR A 71 -11.32 9.10 -2.05
C THR A 71 -11.84 8.31 -0.86
N ASP A 72 -12.56 7.22 -1.11
CA ASP A 72 -13.22 6.38 -0.11
C ASP A 72 -12.31 5.25 0.42
N ALA A 73 -11.03 5.22 0.02
CA ALA A 73 -10.08 4.24 0.53
C ALA A 73 -9.83 4.47 2.04
N ASP A 74 -10.31 3.54 2.87
CA ASP A 74 -10.13 3.58 4.32
C ASP A 74 -8.68 3.21 4.67
N MET A 75 -7.83 4.23 4.72
CA MET A 75 -6.40 4.13 5.04
C MET A 75 -6.15 4.41 6.50
N ASN A 76 -5.68 3.41 7.23
CA ASN A 76 -5.38 3.52 8.65
C ASN A 76 -4.04 2.86 9.00
N VAL A 77 -3.47 3.31 10.10
CA VAL A 77 -2.22 2.77 10.66
C VAL A 77 -2.55 1.93 11.89
N TYR A 78 -1.87 0.80 12.01
CA TYR A 78 -2.10 -0.18 13.06
C TYR A 78 -0.80 -0.71 13.64
N TYR A 79 -0.90 -1.18 14.88
CA TYR A 79 0.03 -2.09 15.52
C TYR A 79 -0.53 -3.51 15.39
N ALA A 80 0.25 -4.42 14.82
CA ALA A 80 -0.12 -5.81 14.74
C ALA A 80 0.27 -6.54 16.04
N LEU A 81 -0.72 -7.07 16.76
CA LEU A 81 -0.54 -7.80 18.01
C LEU A 81 -0.36 -9.31 17.78
N TYR A 82 -1.00 -9.85 16.74
CA TYR A 82 -0.96 -11.28 16.45
C TYR A 82 -1.12 -11.54 14.94
N TYR A 83 -0.41 -12.57 14.46
CA TYR A 83 -0.49 -13.11 13.10
C TYR A 83 -0.67 -14.63 13.19
N ALA A 84 -1.56 -15.21 12.40
CA ALA A 84 -1.64 -16.67 12.22
C ALA A 84 -2.13 -17.04 10.82
N GLY A 85 -1.73 -18.22 10.35
CA GLY A 85 -2.02 -18.69 8.99
C GLY A 85 -1.00 -18.16 7.99
N ASP A 86 -1.47 -17.87 6.77
CA ASP A 86 -0.62 -17.51 5.62
C ASP A 86 0.34 -16.34 5.93
N CYS A 87 -0.17 -15.24 6.49
CA CYS A 87 0.62 -14.09 6.93
C CYS A 87 1.71 -14.36 7.99
N ASN A 88 1.80 -15.59 8.52
CA ASN A 88 2.82 -16.02 9.48
C ASN A 88 3.75 -17.13 8.93
N ALA A 89 3.58 -17.58 7.69
CA ALA A 89 4.37 -18.68 7.13
C ALA A 89 5.77 -18.26 6.62
N GLY A 90 6.00 -16.96 6.36
CA GLY A 90 7.26 -16.46 5.82
C GLY A 90 7.54 -15.00 6.16
N SER A 91 7.83 -14.19 5.14
CA SER A 91 8.03 -12.75 5.31
C SER A 91 6.80 -12.13 5.94
N LYS A 92 7.00 -11.37 7.02
CA LYS A 92 5.89 -10.66 7.67
C LYS A 92 5.31 -9.60 6.74
N THR A 93 4.01 -9.67 6.54
CA THR A 93 3.19 -8.63 5.93
C THR A 93 3.38 -7.32 6.68
N ILE A 94 3.49 -6.20 5.95
CA ILE A 94 3.66 -4.86 6.52
C ILE A 94 2.55 -3.89 6.11
N ALA A 95 1.83 -4.19 5.04
CA ALA A 95 0.67 -3.46 4.57
C ALA A 95 -0.35 -4.48 4.06
N ILE A 96 -1.63 -4.20 4.24
CA ILE A 96 -2.74 -5.06 3.83
C ILE A 96 -3.70 -4.20 3.00
N ASN A 97 -4.19 -4.70 1.88
CA ASN A 97 -5.20 -4.04 1.06
C ASN A 97 -6.34 -5.01 0.73
N LEU A 98 -7.48 -4.88 1.41
CA LEU A 98 -8.56 -5.88 1.35
C LEU A 98 -9.95 -5.26 1.17
N PRO A 99 -10.90 -5.99 0.58
CA PRO A 99 -10.78 -7.38 0.11
C PRO A 99 -10.16 -7.52 -1.30
N ASN A 100 -9.68 -8.73 -1.59
CA ASN A 100 -9.14 -9.13 -2.90
C ASN A 100 -10.22 -9.32 -3.97
N ASP A 101 -11.47 -9.59 -3.56
CA ASP A 101 -12.59 -9.80 -4.47
C ASP A 101 -12.91 -8.52 -5.26
N PRO A 102 -12.82 -8.52 -6.60
CA PRO A 102 -13.01 -7.32 -7.41
C PRO A 102 -14.46 -6.81 -7.39
N GLU A 103 -15.46 -7.68 -7.23
CA GLU A 103 -16.87 -7.27 -7.15
C GLU A 103 -17.13 -6.54 -5.84
N ILE A 104 -16.61 -7.06 -4.73
CA ILE A 104 -16.72 -6.41 -3.42
C ILE A 104 -15.89 -5.12 -3.40
N HIS A 105 -14.68 -5.15 -3.95
CA HIS A 105 -13.82 -3.97 -4.04
C HIS A 105 -14.52 -2.84 -4.82
N LEU A 106 -15.20 -3.16 -5.92
CA LEU A 106 -15.98 -2.18 -6.69
C LEU A 106 -17.23 -1.69 -5.94
N ALA A 107 -17.92 -2.58 -5.23
CA ALA A 107 -19.18 -2.26 -4.57
C ALA A 107 -19.00 -1.42 -3.29
N VAL A 108 -17.96 -1.71 -2.50
CA VAL A 108 -17.79 -1.12 -1.15
C VAL A 108 -16.37 -0.61 -0.88
N GLY A 109 -15.49 -0.61 -1.89
CA GLY A 109 -14.11 -0.16 -1.77
C GLY A 109 -13.19 -1.17 -1.09
N SER A 110 -12.03 -0.68 -0.66
CA SER A 110 -11.02 -1.44 0.07
C SER A 110 -10.50 -0.67 1.29
N ARG A 111 -9.91 -1.42 2.21
CA ARG A 111 -9.21 -0.90 3.39
C ARG A 111 -7.74 -1.17 3.23
N LYS A 112 -6.95 -0.16 3.51
CA LYS A 112 -5.49 -0.20 3.47
C LYS A 112 -4.96 -0.04 4.89
N LEU A 113 -4.34 -1.09 5.42
CA LEU A 113 -3.89 -1.18 6.80
C LEU A 113 -2.37 -1.21 6.84
N GLN A 114 -1.73 -0.15 7.36
CA GLN A 114 -0.27 -0.06 7.50
C GLN A 114 0.15 -0.61 8.87
N LEU A 115 1.05 -1.60 8.91
CA LEU A 115 1.43 -2.32 10.13
C LEU A 115 2.75 -1.75 10.69
N ARG A 116 2.64 -0.64 11.43
CA ARG A 116 3.77 0.23 11.83
C ARG A 116 4.86 -0.51 12.60
N ASN A 117 4.50 -1.34 13.57
CA ASN A 117 5.48 -2.10 14.36
C ASN A 117 6.19 -3.20 13.55
N ALA A 118 5.51 -3.81 12.58
CA ALA A 118 6.14 -4.77 11.68
C ALA A 118 7.14 -4.08 10.73
N MET A 119 6.78 -2.90 10.21
CA MET A 119 7.70 -2.05 9.45
C MET A 119 8.90 -1.63 10.29
N GLU A 120 8.69 -1.21 11.53
CA GLU A 120 9.77 -0.80 12.46
C GLU A 120 10.73 -1.96 12.76
N ALA A 121 10.20 -3.17 12.95
CA ALA A 121 11.02 -4.36 13.12
C ALA A 121 11.89 -4.63 11.87
N LYS A 122 11.32 -4.55 10.66
CA LYS A 122 12.09 -4.70 9.41
C LYS A 122 13.12 -3.59 9.22
N PHE A 123 12.76 -2.34 9.53
CA PHE A 123 13.68 -1.21 9.48
C PHE A 123 14.90 -1.48 10.39
N ASN A 124 14.65 -1.80 11.65
CA ASN A 124 15.70 -2.01 12.65
C ASN A 124 16.55 -3.26 12.41
N LYS A 125 15.94 -4.37 11.94
CA LYS A 125 16.61 -5.67 11.83
C LYS A 125 17.11 -6.02 10.43
N ILE A 126 16.64 -5.32 9.40
CA ILE A 126 16.98 -5.61 8.00
C ILE A 126 17.55 -4.35 7.34
N LEU A 127 16.80 -3.25 7.31
CA LEU A 127 17.21 -2.06 6.56
C LEU A 127 18.48 -1.43 7.14
N LEU A 128 18.55 -1.20 8.45
CA LEU A 128 19.73 -0.60 9.08
C LEU A 128 21.01 -1.44 8.88
N PRO A 129 20.99 -2.79 9.06
CA PRO A 129 22.13 -3.62 8.68
C PRO A 129 22.54 -3.48 7.21
N ILE A 130 21.58 -3.50 6.28
CA ILE A 130 21.87 -3.31 4.85
C ILE A 130 22.52 -1.95 4.60
N ALA A 131 21.95 -0.89 5.17
CA ALA A 131 22.47 0.47 5.05
C ALA A 131 23.90 0.60 5.59
N SER A 132 24.21 -0.08 6.69
CA SER A 132 25.56 -0.08 7.26
C SER A 132 26.62 -0.72 6.36
N MET A 133 26.22 -1.60 5.45
CA MET A 133 27.12 -2.26 4.49
C MET A 133 27.23 -1.51 3.16
N LEU A 134 26.15 -0.88 2.71
CA LEU A 134 26.02 -0.40 1.34
C LEU A 134 26.04 1.13 1.20
N ILE A 135 25.73 1.88 2.26
CA ILE A 135 25.59 3.34 2.22
C ILE A 135 26.78 4.00 2.92
N ASP A 136 27.32 5.06 2.33
CA ASP A 136 28.41 5.84 2.91
C ASP A 136 28.04 6.40 4.29
N GLU A 137 28.98 6.43 5.23
CA GLU A 137 28.75 6.86 6.60
C GLU A 137 28.17 8.28 6.68
N SER A 138 28.57 9.18 5.78
CA SER A 138 28.08 10.57 5.74
C SER A 138 26.60 10.70 5.41
N GLN A 139 25.97 9.68 4.82
CA GLN A 139 24.57 9.73 4.40
C GLN A 139 23.63 8.99 5.36
N ARG A 140 24.16 8.20 6.29
CA ARG A 140 23.36 7.28 7.13
C ARG A 140 22.42 8.01 8.10
N GLU A 141 22.72 9.25 8.46
CA GLU A 141 21.84 10.07 9.31
C GLU A 141 20.46 10.35 8.68
N HIS A 142 20.37 10.30 7.35
CA HIS A 142 19.11 10.48 6.62
C HIS A 142 18.24 9.21 6.57
N ILE A 143 18.77 8.07 7.00
CA ILE A 143 18.05 6.79 7.00
C ILE A 143 17.26 6.70 8.30
N THR A 144 16.02 7.20 8.27
CA THR A 144 15.14 7.26 9.43
C THR A 144 13.93 6.34 9.26
N PHE A 145 13.39 5.86 10.38
CA PHE A 145 12.18 5.02 10.34
C PHE A 145 10.98 5.77 9.75
N ASN A 146 10.82 7.06 10.07
CA ASN A 146 9.73 7.87 9.52
C ASN A 146 9.80 7.93 7.99
N ALA A 147 10.99 8.14 7.42
CA ALA A 147 11.16 8.14 5.97
C ALA A 147 10.80 6.79 5.35
N PHE A 148 11.23 5.67 5.96
CA PHE A 148 10.87 4.33 5.50
C PHE A 148 9.36 4.06 5.58
N PHE A 149 8.73 4.43 6.69
CA PHE A 149 7.31 4.24 6.95
C PHE A 149 6.45 5.09 5.99
N GLU A 150 6.77 6.37 5.85
CA GLU A 150 6.07 7.29 4.95
C GLU A 150 6.25 6.86 3.50
N ASN A 151 7.47 6.51 3.07
CA ASN A 151 7.70 6.04 1.70
C ASN A 151 6.87 4.79 1.37
N THR A 152 6.83 3.81 2.28
CA THR A 152 6.01 2.60 2.11
C THR A 152 4.52 2.95 2.09
N THR A 153 4.07 3.86 2.96
CA THR A 153 2.67 4.27 2.99
C THR A 153 2.25 4.98 1.69
N PHE A 154 3.10 5.86 1.15
CA PHE A 154 2.82 6.57 -0.10
C PHE A 154 3.00 5.70 -1.35
N HIS A 155 3.80 4.64 -1.28
CA HIS A 155 3.77 3.57 -2.29
C HIS A 155 2.35 2.97 -2.38
N GLU A 156 1.74 2.60 -1.24
CA GLU A 156 0.37 2.04 -1.19
C GLU A 156 -0.71 3.03 -1.65
N VAL A 157 -0.52 4.33 -1.38
CA VAL A 157 -1.35 5.41 -1.94
C VAL A 157 -1.21 5.43 -3.46
N SER A 158 0.02 5.32 -3.96
CA SER A 158 0.35 5.45 -5.38
C SER A 158 -0.30 4.35 -6.23
N HIS A 159 -0.55 3.15 -5.68
CA HIS A 159 -1.38 2.16 -6.37
C HIS A 159 -2.78 2.67 -6.71
N GLY A 160 -3.35 3.61 -5.95
CA GLY A 160 -4.63 4.24 -6.26
C GLY A 160 -4.58 5.37 -7.30
N MET A 161 -3.38 5.70 -7.80
CA MET A 161 -3.13 6.86 -8.66
C MET A 161 -2.62 6.48 -10.04
N GLY A 162 -2.73 7.42 -10.98
CA GLY A 162 -2.49 7.23 -12.40
C GLY A 162 -3.70 6.62 -13.12
N ILE A 163 -3.49 6.12 -14.34
CA ILE A 163 -4.52 5.43 -15.11
C ILE A 163 -4.59 3.94 -14.76
N LYS A 164 -5.79 3.38 -14.69
CA LYS A 164 -6.09 1.95 -14.62
C LYS A 164 -6.60 1.41 -15.96
N ASN A 165 -7.18 2.28 -16.77
CA ASN A 165 -7.66 2.00 -18.12
C ASN A 165 -6.78 2.63 -19.18
N THR A 166 -6.65 1.95 -20.32
CA THR A 166 -5.94 2.49 -21.47
C THR A 166 -6.67 3.71 -22.04
N ILE A 167 -5.92 4.75 -22.40
CA ILE A 167 -6.48 5.99 -22.96
C ILE A 167 -7.13 5.80 -24.35
N ASN A 168 -6.88 4.67 -25.00
CA ASN A 168 -7.50 4.30 -26.27
C ASN A 168 -8.76 3.42 -26.11
N GLY A 169 -9.19 3.18 -24.86
CA GLY A 169 -10.41 2.42 -24.56
C GLY A 169 -10.32 0.91 -24.83
N LYS A 170 -9.12 0.34 -25.01
CA LYS A 170 -8.92 -1.09 -25.30
C LYS A 170 -8.76 -1.95 -24.04
N GLY A 171 -9.47 -1.61 -22.97
CA GLY A 171 -9.42 -2.31 -21.69
C GLY A 171 -8.42 -1.72 -20.70
N THR A 172 -8.06 -2.52 -19.70
CA THR A 172 -7.22 -2.13 -18.57
C THR A 172 -5.74 -2.07 -18.93
N VAL A 173 -4.96 -1.30 -18.17
CA VAL A 173 -3.49 -1.28 -18.27
C VAL A 173 -2.91 -2.68 -17.99
N ARG A 174 -3.54 -3.43 -17.07
CA ARG A 174 -3.16 -4.81 -16.75
C ARG A 174 -3.29 -5.75 -17.95
N GLU A 175 -4.42 -5.72 -18.64
CA GLU A 175 -4.64 -6.54 -19.84
C GLU A 175 -3.67 -6.17 -20.97
N ALA A 176 -3.36 -4.88 -21.11
CA ALA A 176 -2.43 -4.40 -22.12
C ALA A 176 -0.97 -4.84 -21.85
N LEU A 177 -0.52 -4.76 -20.59
CA LEU A 177 0.87 -5.06 -20.19
C LEU A 177 1.12 -6.54 -19.87
N LYS A 178 0.07 -7.34 -19.67
CA LYS A 178 0.15 -8.79 -19.44
C LYS A 178 1.17 -9.14 -18.34
N GLU A 179 2.15 -10.01 -18.63
CA GLU A 179 3.18 -10.46 -17.70
C GLU A 179 4.09 -9.34 -17.19
N GLN A 180 4.17 -8.19 -17.89
CA GLN A 180 4.98 -7.06 -17.48
C GLN A 180 4.26 -6.15 -16.47
N TYR A 181 2.95 -6.31 -16.31
CA TYR A 181 2.12 -5.41 -15.51
C TYR A 181 2.63 -5.25 -14.08
N SER A 182 2.86 -6.36 -13.39
CA SER A 182 3.19 -6.32 -11.96
C SER A 182 4.47 -5.54 -11.70
N ALA A 183 5.57 -5.85 -12.39
CA ALA A 183 6.83 -5.15 -12.20
C ALA A 183 6.74 -3.64 -12.52
N LEU A 184 5.96 -3.27 -13.54
CA LEU A 184 5.77 -1.87 -13.92
C LEU A 184 4.84 -1.12 -12.95
N GLU A 185 3.80 -1.76 -12.42
CA GLU A 185 2.91 -1.15 -11.42
C GLU A 185 3.64 -0.91 -10.09
N GLU A 186 4.48 -1.84 -9.66
CA GLU A 186 5.34 -1.67 -8.46
C GLU A 186 6.36 -0.54 -8.66
N ALA A 187 7.07 -0.55 -9.79
CA ALA A 187 8.01 0.53 -10.12
C ALA A 187 7.32 1.90 -10.19
N LYS A 188 6.10 1.94 -10.72
CA LYS A 188 5.26 3.14 -10.74
C LYS A 188 4.87 3.54 -9.32
N ALA A 189 4.48 2.62 -8.46
CA ALA A 189 4.10 2.91 -7.09
C ALA A 189 5.27 3.45 -6.26
N ASP A 190 6.48 2.88 -6.41
CA ASP A 190 7.69 3.36 -5.75
C ASP A 190 8.07 4.78 -6.18
N ILE A 191 8.21 5.02 -7.48
CA ILE A 191 8.65 6.33 -7.97
C ILE A 191 7.60 7.42 -7.73
N MET A 192 6.31 7.06 -7.81
CA MET A 192 5.22 7.96 -7.50
C MET A 192 5.16 8.24 -6.01
N GLY A 193 5.43 7.26 -5.14
CA GLY A 193 5.51 7.47 -3.69
C GLY A 193 6.52 8.57 -3.33
N LEU A 194 7.71 8.53 -3.93
CA LEU A 194 8.73 9.58 -3.78
C LEU A 194 8.26 10.95 -4.30
N TYR A 195 7.57 10.98 -5.45
CA TYR A 195 6.97 12.20 -5.99
C TYR A 195 5.93 12.79 -5.02
N LEU A 196 5.03 11.97 -4.47
CA LEU A 196 3.99 12.41 -3.54
C LEU A 196 4.60 12.97 -2.25
N VAL A 197 5.58 12.27 -1.66
CA VAL A 197 6.29 12.75 -0.47
C VAL A 197 6.93 14.12 -0.74
N THR A 198 7.59 14.27 -1.88
CA THR A 198 8.22 15.54 -2.28
C THR A 198 7.17 16.65 -2.42
N ARG A 199 6.07 16.40 -3.12
CA ARG A 199 5.00 17.38 -3.35
C ARG A 199 4.22 17.77 -2.10
N LEU A 200 4.16 16.88 -1.11
CA LEU A 200 3.52 17.16 0.18
C LEU A 200 4.43 17.95 1.13
N TYR A 201 5.73 17.97 0.85
CA TYR A 201 6.71 18.77 1.58
C TYR A 201 6.82 20.21 1.05
N GLU A 202 6.65 20.39 -0.27
CA GLU A 202 6.63 21.70 -0.97
C GLU A 202 5.35 22.53 -0.71
#